data_AF-A0A0Q7QI59-F1
#
_entry.id   AF-A0A0Q7QI59-F1
#
_cell.length_a   1.000
_cell.length_b   1.000
_cell.length_c   1.000
_cell.angle_alpha   90.00
_cell.angle_beta   90.00
_cell.angle_gamma   90.00
#
_symmetry.space_group_name_H-M   'P 1'
#
loop_
_entity.id
_entity.type
_entity.pdbx_description
1 polymer ?
#
loop_
_entity_poly.entity_id
_entity_poly.type
_entity_poly.pdbx_seq_one_letter_code
_entity_poly.pdbx_strand_id
1 'polypeptide(L)'
;MRRIAFLCASAILLAGTTAACGDDESNGDTRAGDPASPGESTSETTETPTEDVSETPTETESTETESTDPNTSEFCTAATAEGFDEGGFTEIKSWGAGLAEATPPSELSSDEAAGLQILIEMVNGAKTEAELTKAGNSFTPDEKAQVDAFLAYVNRECL
;
A
#
# COMPACT_ATOMS: atom_id res chain seq x y z
N MET A 1 -21.17 5.91 -1.96
CA MET A 1 -20.47 6.66 -0.90
C MET A 1 -18.99 6.40 -1.08
N ARG A 2 -18.23 7.33 -1.67
CA ARG A 2 -16.79 7.18 -1.90
C ARG A 2 -16.04 7.57 -0.63
N ARG A 3 -15.48 6.58 0.07
CA ARG A 3 -14.46 6.77 1.12
C ARG A 3 -13.30 5.83 0.83
N ILE A 4 -12.69 5.98 -0.34
CA ILE A 4 -11.44 5.30 -0.68
C ILE A 4 -10.45 6.41 -0.98
N ALA A 5 -9.85 6.93 0.08
CA ALA A 5 -8.66 7.75 0.03
C ALA A 5 -8.07 7.70 1.44
N PHE A 6 -6.74 7.65 1.52
CA PHE A 6 -5.92 7.67 2.74
C PHE A 6 -5.62 6.32 3.40
N LEU A 7 -4.85 5.44 2.75
CA LEU A 7 -4.00 4.52 3.52
C LEU A 7 -2.58 4.26 2.98
N CYS A 8 -2.11 4.87 1.89
CA CYS A 8 -0.74 4.62 1.36
C CYS A 8 0.25 5.80 1.40
N ALA A 9 -0.02 6.88 2.14
CA ALA A 9 0.85 8.08 2.13
C ALA A 9 1.52 8.41 3.48
N SER A 10 1.82 7.43 4.33
CA SER A 10 2.41 7.72 5.65
C SER A 10 3.67 6.92 6.01
N ALA A 11 4.28 6.20 5.06
CA ALA A 11 5.46 5.38 5.33
C ALA A 11 6.81 5.99 4.88
N ILE A 12 6.84 7.21 4.33
CA ILE A 12 8.08 7.85 3.85
C ILE A 12 8.36 9.13 4.64
N LEU A 13 8.73 9.02 5.92
CA LEU A 13 9.32 10.15 6.66
C LEU A 13 10.12 9.73 7.91
N LEU A 14 10.71 8.54 7.89
CA LEU A 14 11.55 8.03 8.99
C LEU A 14 12.81 7.34 8.45
N ALA A 15 13.65 8.08 7.72
CA ALA A 15 15.03 7.68 7.49
C ALA A 15 15.93 8.90 7.23
N GLY A 16 16.83 9.20 8.17
CA GLY A 16 18.19 9.59 7.80
C GLY A 16 18.59 11.07 7.88
N THR A 17 18.61 11.65 9.08
CA THR A 17 19.65 12.65 9.43
C THR A 17 20.42 12.23 10.67
N THR A 18 21.14 11.11 10.59
CA THR A 18 22.24 10.81 11.52
C THR A 18 23.37 10.11 10.77
N ALA A 19 24.08 10.86 9.93
CA ALA A 19 25.48 10.58 9.64
C ALA A 19 26.32 11.54 10.48
N ALA A 20 26.29 11.36 11.80
CA ALA A 20 27.32 11.88 12.68
C ALA A 20 28.37 10.77 12.83
N CYS A 21 29.46 10.96 12.10
CA CYS A 21 30.74 10.29 12.25
C CYS A 21 31.19 10.37 13.72
N GLY A 22 31.65 9.27 14.29
CA GLY A 22 32.24 9.27 15.63
C GLY A 22 32.33 7.88 16.24
N ASP A 23 33.36 7.13 15.83
CA ASP A 23 34.13 6.28 16.75
C ASP A 23 34.17 6.89 18.15
N ASP A 24 33.77 6.16 19.19
CA ASP A 24 34.56 6.08 20.42
C ASP A 24 34.07 4.94 21.32
N GLU A 25 35.00 4.43 22.12
CA GLU A 25 34.98 3.14 22.79
C GLU A 25 34.14 3.13 24.08
N SER A 26 33.89 1.93 24.62
CA SER A 26 33.03 1.70 25.79
C SER A 26 33.45 2.50 27.03
N ASN A 27 32.55 3.35 27.51
CA ASN A 27 32.75 4.19 28.68
C ASN A 27 32.58 3.41 29.99
N GLY A 28 33.53 3.59 30.90
CA GLY A 28 33.32 3.40 32.34
C GLY A 28 32.55 4.57 32.96
N ASP A 29 31.83 4.23 34.03
CA ASP A 29 31.65 5.00 35.26
C ASP A 29 31.01 6.43 35.25
N THR A 30 29.89 6.51 35.98
CA THR A 30 29.33 7.62 36.78
C THR A 30 29.06 9.02 36.17
N ARG A 31 27.84 9.53 36.45
CA ARG A 31 27.52 10.55 37.49
C ARG A 31 26.39 11.50 37.05
N ALA A 32 25.60 11.91 38.04
CA ALA A 32 24.45 12.80 37.96
C ALA A 32 24.77 14.24 37.52
N GLY A 33 23.77 14.92 36.93
CA GLY A 33 23.75 16.38 36.78
C GLY A 33 22.65 16.90 35.84
N ASP A 34 21.53 17.37 36.41
CA ASP A 34 20.69 18.48 35.89
C ASP A 34 21.49 19.80 36.10
N PRO A 35 21.37 20.95 35.36
CA PRO A 35 20.11 21.57 34.92
C PRO A 35 20.09 22.52 33.66
N ALA A 36 18.86 22.91 33.26
CA ALA A 36 18.37 24.22 32.75
C ALA A 36 18.97 24.99 31.52
N SER A 37 18.08 25.23 30.52
CA SER A 37 17.74 26.48 29.76
C SER A 37 18.81 27.34 29.04
N PRO A 38 18.44 28.36 28.23
CA PRO A 38 17.44 28.50 27.15
C PRO A 38 18.11 29.00 25.83
N GLY A 39 17.40 29.05 24.70
CA GLY A 39 17.95 29.56 23.42
C GLY A 39 16.90 30.24 22.55
N GLU A 40 17.12 31.53 22.30
CA GLU A 40 16.23 32.52 21.71
C GLU A 40 16.02 32.44 20.19
N SER A 41 14.85 32.94 19.77
CA SER A 41 14.52 33.76 18.60
C SER A 41 15.39 33.71 17.33
N THR A 42 14.77 33.48 16.18
CA THR A 42 14.76 34.48 15.09
C THR A 42 13.55 34.31 14.17
N SER A 43 12.84 35.41 13.96
CA SER A 43 11.75 35.61 12.99
C SER A 43 12.23 35.55 11.55
N GLU A 44 11.40 35.11 10.60
CA GLU A 44 11.14 35.91 9.40
C GLU A 44 9.83 35.54 8.71
N THR A 45 9.17 36.61 8.25
CA THR A 45 7.87 36.70 7.57
C THR A 45 7.97 36.24 6.12
N THR A 46 6.93 35.59 5.59
CA THR A 46 6.56 35.76 4.17
C THR A 46 5.05 35.66 4.03
N GLU A 47 4.50 36.69 3.37
CA GLU A 47 3.09 36.91 3.10
C GLU A 47 2.57 36.09 1.90
N THR A 48 1.27 35.78 2.00
CA THR A 48 0.18 35.47 1.05
C THR A 48 0.47 35.42 -0.47
N PRO A 49 -0.19 34.52 -1.22
CA PRO A 49 -1.47 34.91 -1.84
C PRO A 49 -2.60 33.87 -1.73
N THR A 50 -3.83 34.39 -1.54
CA THR A 50 -5.10 33.74 -1.85
C THR A 50 -5.23 33.64 -3.36
N GLU A 51 -5.29 32.42 -3.90
CA GLU A 51 -5.86 32.19 -5.22
C GLU A 51 -7.13 31.36 -5.06
N ASP A 52 -8.23 32.06 -5.30
CA ASP A 52 -9.56 31.54 -5.59
C ASP A 52 -9.46 30.79 -6.93
N VAL A 53 -9.27 29.47 -6.86
CA VAL A 53 -9.33 28.60 -8.04
C VAL A 53 -10.65 27.86 -7.99
N SER A 54 -11.65 28.49 -8.60
CA SER A 54 -12.87 27.86 -9.06
C SER A 54 -12.53 26.87 -10.19
N GLU A 55 -12.03 25.69 -9.84
CA GLU A 55 -11.84 24.59 -10.77
C GLU A 55 -13.19 23.89 -11.00
N THR A 56 -13.74 24.18 -12.18
CA THR A 56 -14.72 23.37 -12.91
C THR A 56 -14.42 21.88 -12.73
N PRO A 57 -15.39 21.01 -12.39
CA PRO A 57 -15.16 19.58 -12.41
C PRO A 57 -14.92 19.19 -13.87
N THR A 58 -13.66 18.95 -14.22
CA THR A 58 -13.32 18.18 -15.41
C THR A 58 -13.93 16.81 -15.19
N GLU A 59 -15.02 16.53 -15.90
CA GLU A 59 -15.49 15.17 -16.08
C GLU A 59 -14.33 14.41 -16.74
N THR A 60 -13.60 13.65 -15.92
CA THR A 60 -12.72 12.60 -16.39
C THR A 60 -13.60 11.64 -17.15
N GLU A 61 -13.64 11.84 -18.47
CA GLU A 61 -14.12 10.87 -19.43
C GLU A 61 -13.30 9.61 -19.17
N SER A 62 -13.88 8.68 -18.40
CA SER A 62 -13.40 7.32 -18.27
C SER A 62 -13.31 6.79 -19.69
N THR A 63 -12.09 6.80 -20.23
CA THR A 63 -11.79 6.07 -21.45
C THR A 63 -12.05 4.62 -21.09
N GLU A 64 -13.21 4.11 -21.49
CA GLU A 64 -13.48 2.68 -21.55
C GLU A 64 -12.43 2.11 -22.50
N THR A 65 -11.27 1.76 -21.95
CA THR A 65 -10.42 0.76 -22.57
C THR A 65 -11.24 -0.52 -22.51
N GLU A 66 -12.10 -0.71 -23.52
CA GLU A 66 -12.84 -1.94 -23.73
C GLU A 66 -11.78 -3.03 -23.90
N SER A 67 -11.45 -3.67 -22.77
CA SER A 67 -10.49 -4.76 -22.73
C SER A 67 -11.11 -5.89 -23.53
N THR A 68 -10.67 -6.03 -24.79
CA THR A 68 -11.21 -7.01 -25.76
C THR A 68 -11.00 -8.46 -25.34
N ASP A 69 -10.32 -8.72 -24.22
CA ASP A 69 -10.12 -10.05 -23.68
C ASP A 69 -11.29 -10.43 -22.75
N PRO A 70 -12.11 -11.43 -23.12
CA PRO A 70 -13.26 -11.84 -22.30
C PRO A 70 -12.84 -12.36 -20.92
N ASN A 71 -11.58 -12.81 -20.74
CA ASN A 71 -11.08 -13.27 -19.45
C ASN A 71 -10.83 -12.10 -18.49
N THR A 72 -10.48 -10.91 -19.01
CA THR A 72 -10.24 -9.73 -18.17
C THR A 72 -11.50 -9.33 -17.40
N SER A 73 -12.69 -9.43 -18.01
CA SER A 73 -13.95 -9.11 -17.32
C SER A 73 -14.27 -10.07 -16.18
N GLU A 74 -14.09 -11.38 -16.37
CA GLU A 74 -14.33 -12.38 -15.32
C GLU A 74 -13.28 -12.26 -14.21
N PHE A 75 -12.01 -12.07 -14.59
CA PHE A 75 -10.92 -11.83 -13.66
C PHE A 75 -11.14 -10.58 -12.82
N CYS A 76 -11.47 -9.45 -13.44
CA CYS A 76 -11.75 -8.20 -12.73
C CYS A 76 -12.95 -8.34 -11.80
N THR A 77 -14.01 -9.02 -12.22
CA THR A 77 -15.17 -9.31 -11.35
C THR A 77 -14.76 -10.09 -10.10
N ALA A 78 -13.88 -11.09 -10.24
CA ALA A 78 -13.36 -11.85 -9.11
C ALA A 78 -12.40 -11.01 -8.23
N ALA A 79 -11.51 -10.23 -8.86
CA ALA A 79 -10.51 -9.41 -8.19
C ALA A 79 -11.14 -8.31 -7.34
N THR A 80 -12.22 -7.68 -7.82
CA THR A 80 -12.95 -6.61 -7.14
C THR A 80 -14.14 -7.09 -6.32
N ALA A 81 -14.33 -8.40 -6.16
CA ALA A 81 -15.42 -8.92 -5.35
C ALA A 81 -15.26 -8.50 -3.88
N GLU A 82 -16.38 -8.12 -3.25
CA GLU A 82 -16.43 -7.72 -1.84
C GLU A 82 -15.98 -8.90 -0.95
N GLY A 83 -14.71 -8.90 -0.56
CA GLY A 83 -14.12 -9.97 0.23
C GLY A 83 -12.71 -9.68 0.69
N PHE A 84 -11.92 -8.94 -0.10
CA PHE A 84 -10.57 -8.54 0.29
C PHE A 84 -10.54 -7.36 1.29
N ASP A 85 -11.33 -6.31 1.03
CA ASP A 85 -11.26 -5.05 1.81
C ASP A 85 -12.21 -4.97 3.01
N GLU A 86 -13.40 -5.59 2.91
CA GLU A 86 -14.47 -5.48 3.92
C GLU A 86 -14.84 -6.83 4.55
N GLY A 87 -14.24 -7.92 4.08
CA GLY A 87 -14.55 -9.28 4.47
C GLY A 87 -13.86 -9.74 5.75
N GLY A 88 -14.48 -10.70 6.45
CA GLY A 88 -13.79 -11.50 7.46
C GLY A 88 -12.94 -12.60 6.80
N PHE A 89 -12.32 -13.45 7.63
CA PHE A 89 -11.47 -14.55 7.13
C PHE A 89 -12.17 -15.45 6.10
N THR A 90 -13.46 -15.76 6.30
CA THR A 90 -14.21 -16.62 5.38
C THR A 90 -14.44 -15.95 4.03
N GLU A 91 -14.75 -14.66 4.01
CA GLU A 91 -14.94 -13.87 2.81
C GLU A 91 -13.63 -13.74 2.03
N ILE A 92 -12.51 -13.48 2.72
CA ILE A 92 -11.18 -13.43 2.08
C ILE A 92 -10.83 -14.79 1.46
N LYS A 93 -11.13 -15.91 2.15
CA LYS A 93 -10.94 -17.26 1.60
C LYS A 93 -11.77 -17.50 0.35
N SER A 94 -13.03 -17.08 0.37
CA SER A 94 -13.91 -17.21 -0.79
C SER A 94 -13.43 -16.35 -1.96
N TRP A 95 -12.96 -15.14 -1.68
CA TRP A 95 -12.36 -14.24 -2.66
C TRP A 95 -11.12 -14.87 -3.31
N GLY A 96 -10.18 -15.38 -2.51
CA GLY A 96 -8.96 -16.02 -3.04
C GLY A 96 -9.25 -17.29 -3.85
N ALA A 97 -10.29 -18.04 -3.49
CA ALA A 97 -10.73 -19.20 -4.28
C ALA A 97 -11.33 -18.78 -5.63
N GLY A 98 -12.23 -17.78 -5.65
CA GLY A 98 -12.81 -17.27 -6.88
C GLY A 98 -11.76 -16.66 -7.81
N LEU A 99 -10.78 -15.95 -7.25
CA LEU A 99 -9.68 -15.38 -8.01
C LEU A 99 -8.73 -16.46 -8.57
N ALA A 100 -8.54 -17.58 -7.87
CA ALA A 100 -7.74 -18.71 -8.36
C ALA A 100 -8.43 -19.52 -9.46
N GLU A 101 -9.77 -19.49 -9.52
CA GLU A 101 -10.56 -20.10 -10.59
C GLU A 101 -10.65 -19.19 -11.83
N ALA A 102 -10.52 -17.87 -11.64
CA ALA A 102 -10.48 -16.92 -12.74
C ALA A 102 -9.18 -17.07 -13.55
N THR A 103 -9.30 -17.05 -14.87
CA THR A 103 -8.12 -17.07 -15.74
C THR A 103 -7.49 -15.68 -15.76
N PRO A 104 -6.23 -15.52 -15.29
CA PRO A 104 -5.57 -14.22 -15.33
C PRO A 104 -5.37 -13.76 -16.78
N PRO A 105 -5.53 -12.47 -17.07
CA PRO A 105 -5.32 -11.94 -18.40
C PRO A 105 -3.83 -12.02 -18.79
N SER A 106 -3.58 -12.26 -20.08
CA SER A 106 -2.22 -12.52 -20.60
C SER A 106 -1.30 -11.30 -20.59
N GLU A 107 -1.84 -10.13 -20.35
CA GLU A 107 -1.13 -8.84 -20.29
C GLU A 107 -0.51 -8.54 -18.93
N LEU A 108 -0.78 -9.35 -17.90
CA LEU A 108 -0.11 -9.23 -16.61
C LEU A 108 1.40 -9.37 -16.79
N SER A 109 2.12 -8.37 -16.32
CA SER A 109 3.56 -8.44 -16.19
C SER A 109 3.96 -9.56 -15.21
N SER A 110 5.23 -9.96 -15.25
CA SER A 110 5.74 -11.02 -14.37
C SER A 110 5.57 -10.68 -12.89
N ASP A 111 5.68 -9.40 -12.51
CA ASP A 111 5.54 -8.97 -11.12
C ASP A 111 4.07 -8.95 -10.68
N GLU A 112 3.16 -8.48 -11.54
CA GLU A 112 1.72 -8.52 -11.25
C GLU A 112 1.21 -9.97 -11.14
N ALA A 113 1.66 -10.87 -12.03
CA ALA A 113 1.33 -12.29 -11.97
C ALA A 113 1.91 -12.99 -10.71
N ALA A 114 3.12 -12.60 -10.29
CA ALA A 114 3.72 -13.10 -9.05
C ALA A 114 2.95 -12.61 -7.83
N GLY A 115 2.56 -11.34 -7.79
CA GLY A 115 1.76 -10.76 -6.72
C GLY A 115 0.41 -11.46 -6.55
N LEU A 116 -0.28 -11.72 -7.66
CA LEU A 116 -1.51 -12.52 -7.68
C LEU A 116 -1.31 -13.91 -7.04
N GLN A 117 -0.27 -14.64 -7.47
CA GLN A 117 0.03 -15.97 -6.94
C GLN A 117 0.34 -15.93 -5.44
N ILE A 118 1.13 -14.96 -4.98
CA ILE A 118 1.45 -14.78 -3.55
C ILE A 118 0.16 -14.59 -2.74
N LEU A 119 -0.76 -13.75 -3.20
CA LEU A 119 -2.04 -13.53 -2.52
C LEU A 119 -2.88 -14.81 -2.48
N ILE A 120 -3.01 -15.52 -3.60
CA ILE A 120 -3.76 -16.79 -3.68
C ILE A 120 -3.16 -17.84 -2.74
N GLU A 121 -1.84 -18.02 -2.75
CA GLU A 121 -1.15 -18.99 -1.88
C GLU A 121 -1.29 -18.63 -0.40
N MET A 122 -1.16 -17.34 -0.06
CA MET A 122 -1.35 -16.84 1.29
C MET A 122 -2.77 -17.16 1.79
N VAL A 123 -3.78 -16.79 1.01
CA VAL A 123 -5.19 -17.00 1.37
C VAL A 123 -5.49 -18.49 1.45
N ASN A 124 -5.07 -19.29 0.48
CA ASN A 124 -5.34 -20.73 0.47
C ASN A 124 -4.57 -21.50 1.54
N GLY A 125 -3.36 -21.07 1.88
CA GLY A 125 -2.51 -21.66 2.90
C GLY A 125 -2.98 -21.38 4.33
N ALA A 126 -3.63 -20.24 4.57
CA ALA A 126 -4.15 -19.88 5.88
C ALA A 126 -5.36 -20.74 6.29
N LYS A 127 -5.33 -21.27 7.52
CA LYS A 127 -6.44 -22.02 8.14
C LYS A 127 -7.20 -21.17 9.16
N THR A 128 -6.61 -20.07 9.59
CA THR A 128 -7.20 -19.13 10.56
C THR A 128 -6.89 -17.69 10.16
N GLU A 129 -7.68 -16.74 10.67
CA GLU A 129 -7.45 -15.30 10.50
C GLU A 129 -6.07 -14.86 11.04
N ALA A 130 -5.64 -15.45 12.16
CA ALA A 130 -4.33 -15.17 12.74
C ALA A 130 -3.19 -15.65 11.83
N GLU A 131 -3.33 -16.80 11.18
CA GLU A 131 -2.36 -17.28 10.18
C GLU A 131 -2.34 -16.40 8.94
N LEU A 132 -3.51 -15.98 8.44
CA LEU A 132 -3.62 -15.06 7.31
C LEU A 132 -2.94 -13.72 7.60
N THR A 133 -3.26 -13.12 8.75
CA THR A 133 -2.65 -11.87 9.22
C THR A 133 -1.14 -12.03 9.38
N LYS A 134 -0.68 -13.14 9.97
CA LYS A 134 0.75 -13.41 10.11
C LYS A 134 1.43 -13.54 8.75
N ALA A 135 0.82 -14.23 7.80
CA ALA A 135 1.38 -14.43 6.47
C ALA A 135 1.52 -13.10 5.71
N GLY A 136 0.48 -12.26 5.71
CA GLY A 136 0.55 -10.92 5.09
C GLY A 136 1.61 -10.01 5.71
N ASN A 137 1.86 -10.14 7.02
CA ASN A 137 2.94 -9.40 7.69
C ASN A 137 4.35 -10.00 7.46
N SER A 138 4.43 -11.23 6.97
CA SER A 138 5.69 -11.95 6.77
C SER A 138 6.26 -11.82 5.37
N PHE A 139 5.61 -11.05 4.48
CA PHE A 139 6.14 -10.80 3.14
C PHE A 139 7.51 -10.13 3.19
N THR A 140 8.42 -10.67 2.40
CA THR A 140 9.69 -10.04 2.05
C THR A 140 9.45 -8.74 1.26
N PRO A 141 10.44 -7.84 1.18
CA PRO A 141 10.30 -6.61 0.37
C PRO A 141 9.94 -6.88 -1.09
N ASP A 142 10.52 -7.92 -1.70
CA ASP A 142 10.24 -8.27 -3.10
C ASP A 142 8.81 -8.79 -3.28
N GLU A 143 8.33 -9.66 -2.38
CA GLU A 143 6.94 -10.13 -2.39
C GLU A 143 5.94 -8.98 -2.21
N LYS A 144 6.23 -8.02 -1.32
CA LYS A 144 5.39 -6.83 -1.15
C LYS A 144 5.31 -6.02 -2.44
N ALA A 145 6.44 -5.78 -3.11
CA ALA A 145 6.46 -5.05 -4.36
C ALA A 145 5.64 -5.75 -5.46
N GLN A 146 5.66 -7.07 -5.51
CA GLN A 146 4.87 -7.86 -6.44
C GLN A 146 3.37 -7.79 -6.14
N VAL A 147 3.00 -7.95 -4.86
CA VAL A 147 1.61 -7.77 -4.41
C VAL A 147 1.11 -6.35 -4.72
N ASP A 148 1.91 -5.33 -4.46
CA ASP A 148 1.57 -3.93 -4.76
C ASP A 148 1.42 -3.71 -6.28
N ALA A 149 2.28 -4.31 -7.10
CA ALA A 149 2.16 -4.26 -8.56
C ALA A 149 0.82 -4.88 -9.02
N PHE A 150 0.46 -6.05 -8.48
CA PHE A 150 -0.83 -6.67 -8.76
C PHE A 150 -2.02 -5.79 -8.34
N LEU A 151 -1.99 -5.22 -7.13
CA LEU A 151 -3.06 -4.33 -6.66
C LEU A 151 -3.16 -3.06 -7.54
N ALA A 152 -2.03 -2.53 -8.01
CA ALA A 152 -2.01 -1.42 -8.95
C ALA A 152 -2.61 -1.80 -10.30
N TYR A 153 -2.38 -3.02 -10.80
CA TYR A 153 -3.03 -3.55 -11.98
C TYR A 153 -4.55 -3.60 -11.80
N VAL A 154 -5.04 -4.21 -10.72
CA VAL A 154 -6.48 -4.30 -10.45
C VAL A 154 -7.11 -2.90 -10.37
N ASN A 155 -6.46 -1.95 -9.71
CA ASN A 155 -6.96 -0.57 -9.64
C ASN A 155 -6.90 0.17 -10.99
N ARG A 156 -6.01 -0.20 -11.90
CA ARG A 156 -5.87 0.45 -13.21
C ARG A 156 -6.83 -0.13 -14.25
N GLU A 157 -7.00 -1.46 -14.24
CA GLU A 157 -7.72 -2.18 -15.29
C GLU A 157 -9.12 -2.64 -14.87
N CYS A 158 -9.42 -2.74 -13.57
CA CYS A 158 -10.68 -3.29 -13.07
C CYS A 158 -11.59 -2.26 -12.36
N LEU A 159 -11.12 -1.06 -12.07
CA LEU A 159 -11.85 0.02 -11.35
C LEU A 159 -11.90 1.31 -12.17
#